data_AF-T1ANV5-F1
#
_entry.id   AF-T1ANV5-F1
#
_cell.length_a   1.000
_cell.length_b   1.000
_cell.length_c   1.000
_cell.angle_alpha   90.00
_cell.angle_beta   90.00
_cell.angle_gamma   90.00
#
_symmetry.space_group_name_H-M   'P 1'
#
loop_
_entity.id
_entity.type
_entity.pdbx_description
1 polymer ?
#
loop_
_entity_poly.entity_id
_entity_poly.type
_entity_poly.pdbx_seq_one_letter_code
_entity_poly.pdbx_strand_id
1 'polypeptide(L)' 'MRHQRRRAAARSPRVAPGPARRPRNAPAKQGLYDPWYEHEACGVGFVVDIKGRKSHRILEQG' A
#
# COMPACT_ATOMS: atom_id res chain seq x y z
N MET A 1 17.69 58.12 5.28
CA MET A 1 16.39 57.43 5.21
C MET A 1 16.60 56.01 4.70
N ARG A 2 16.43 54.99 5.57
CA ARG A 2 16.74 53.58 5.26
C ARG A 2 15.54 52.94 4.56
N HIS A 3 15.60 52.77 3.24
CA HIS A 3 14.61 51.98 2.50
C HIS A 3 14.69 50.51 2.94
N GLN A 4 13.72 50.10 3.75
CA GLN A 4 13.58 48.75 4.26
C GLN A 4 13.32 47.78 3.10
N ARG A 5 14.24 46.82 2.95
CA ARG A 5 14.07 45.64 2.10
C ARG A 5 12.83 44.87 2.56
N ARG A 6 11.75 44.89 1.78
CA ARG A 6 10.61 44.00 1.99
C ARG A 6 11.04 42.58 1.59
N ARG A 7 11.44 41.78 2.58
CA ARG A 7 11.61 40.33 2.40
C ARG A 7 10.24 39.75 2.04
N ALA A 8 10.11 39.19 0.85
CA ALA A 8 8.95 38.41 0.45
C ALA A 8 8.71 37.31 1.50
N ALA A 9 7.47 37.20 1.97
CA ALA A 9 7.07 36.19 2.94
C ALA A 9 7.41 34.79 2.38
N ALA A 10 8.26 34.05 3.09
CA ALA A 10 8.61 32.69 2.74
C ALA A 10 7.32 31.87 2.66
N ARG A 11 6.99 31.36 1.46
CA ARG A 11 5.93 30.39 1.26
C ARG A 11 6.27 29.17 2.13
N SER A 12 5.43 28.88 3.11
CA SER A 12 5.54 27.69 3.96
C SER A 12 5.69 26.45 3.06
N PRO A 13 6.73 25.61 3.23
CA PRO A 13 6.82 24.39 2.47
C PRO A 13 5.64 23.52 2.91
N ARG A 14 4.74 23.20 1.98
CA ARG A 14 3.76 22.14 2.22
C ARG A 14 4.57 20.93 2.68
N VAL A 15 4.34 20.49 3.91
CA VAL A 15 4.99 19.30 4.47
C VAL A 15 4.66 18.16 3.51
N ALA A 16 5.65 17.72 2.73
CA ALA A 16 5.52 16.50 1.97
C ALA A 16 5.20 15.38 2.98
N PRO A 17 4.22 14.50 2.72
CA PRO A 17 4.00 13.37 3.61
C PRO A 17 5.33 12.63 3.76
N GLY A 18 5.78 12.45 5.00
CA GLY A 18 7.01 11.74 5.32
C GLY A 18 7.01 10.35 4.67
N PRO A 19 8.18 9.67 4.57
CA PRO A 19 8.29 8.44 3.82
C PRO A 19 7.25 7.44 4.33
N ALA A 20 6.24 7.22 3.50
CA ALA A 20 5.27 6.17 3.61
C ALA A 20 5.99 4.90 4.05
N ARG A 21 5.61 4.33 5.20
CA ARG A 21 6.06 2.99 5.58
C ARG A 21 5.57 2.03 4.50
N ARG A 22 6.42 1.77 3.50
CA ARG A 22 6.15 0.76 2.48
C ARG A 22 5.86 -0.57 3.19
N PRO A 23 4.81 -1.30 2.79
CA PRO A 23 4.66 -2.67 3.23
C PRO A 23 5.96 -3.42 2.89
N ARG A 24 6.53 -4.16 3.86
CA ARG A 24 7.84 -4.82 3.70
C ARG A 24 7.91 -5.76 2.50
N ASN A 25 6.75 -6.20 1.99
CA ASN A 25 6.61 -7.14 0.89
C ASN A 25 5.89 -6.55 -0.34
N ALA A 26 5.69 -5.23 -0.41
CA ALA A 26 5.11 -4.59 -1.59
C ALA A 26 6.20 -4.28 -2.63
N PRO A 27 5.93 -4.46 -3.94
CA PRO A 27 6.87 -4.07 -4.98
C PRO A 27 7.11 -2.55 -4.97
N ALA A 28 8.20 -2.11 -5.60
CA ALA A 28 8.43 -0.68 -5.77
C ALA A 28 7.35 -0.05 -6.68
N LYS A 29 7.12 1.27 -6.53
CA LYS A 29 6.25 2.03 -7.43
C LYS A 29 6.64 1.76 -8.88
N GLN A 30 5.70 1.29 -9.69
CA GLN A 30 5.93 0.84 -11.07
C GLN A 30 4.73 1.19 -11.96
N GLY A 31 4.94 1.93 -13.04
CA GLY A 31 3.83 2.41 -13.88
C GLY A 31 2.76 3.14 -13.07
N LEU A 32 1.50 2.71 -13.19
CA LEU A 32 0.35 3.24 -12.44
C LEU A 32 0.22 2.67 -11.02
N TYR A 33 1.00 1.67 -10.64
CA TYR A 33 0.99 1.08 -9.29
C TYR A 33 1.75 1.97 -8.30
N ASP A 34 1.10 2.43 -7.24
CA ASP A 34 1.72 3.12 -6.10
C ASP A 34 1.43 2.37 -4.80
N PRO A 35 2.44 1.81 -4.09
CA PRO A 35 2.25 1.06 -2.85
C PRO A 35 1.54 1.83 -1.74
N TRP A 36 1.46 3.16 -1.84
CA TRP A 36 0.72 3.98 -0.90
C TRP A 36 -0.80 3.78 -0.97
N TYR A 37 -1.32 3.37 -2.13
CA TYR A 37 -2.74 3.07 -2.35
C TYR A 37 -3.04 1.57 -2.25
N GLU A 38 -2.08 0.75 -1.83
CA GLU A 38 -2.30 -0.66 -1.49
C GLU A 38 -3.04 -0.74 -0.14
N HIS A 39 -4.16 -1.46 -0.11
CA HIS A 39 -5.00 -1.65 1.08
C HIS A 39 -4.98 -3.13 1.53
N GLU A 40 -5.69 -3.45 2.61
CA GLU A 40 -5.82 -4.83 3.12
C GLU A 40 -6.35 -5.76 2.03
N ALA A 41 -5.52 -6.68 1.56
CA ALA A 41 -5.89 -7.70 0.59
C ALA A 41 -6.20 -9.02 1.32
N CYS A 42 -7.49 -9.34 1.50
CA CYS A 42 -7.92 -10.66 1.97
C CYS A 42 -8.08 -11.61 0.76
N GLY A 43 -7.34 -12.72 0.77
CA GLY A 43 -7.43 -13.76 -0.26
C GLY A 43 -8.48 -14.82 0.04
N VAL A 44 -9.05 -15.42 -1.01
CA VAL A 44 -9.90 -16.62 -0.92
C VAL A 44 -9.27 -17.75 -1.73
N GLY A 45 -9.36 -18.97 -1.23
CA GLY A 45 -8.82 -20.17 -1.87
C GLY A 45 -9.79 -21.34 -1.75
N PHE A 46 -9.69 -22.30 -2.68
CA PHE A 46 -10.56 -23.47 -2.72
C PHE A 46 -9.72 -24.76 -2.79
N VAL A 47 -10.17 -25.79 -2.07
CA VAL A 47 -9.62 -27.15 -2.13
C VAL A 47 -10.73 -28.09 -2.58
N VAL A 48 -10.47 -28.89 -3.62
CA VAL A 48 -11.48 -29.76 -4.26
C VAL A 48 -10.88 -31.13 -4.57
N ASP A 49 -11.62 -32.21 -4.29
CA ASP A 49 -11.34 -33.53 -4.86
C ASP A 49 -11.98 -33.62 -6.25
N ILE A 50 -11.15 -33.62 -7.30
CA ILE A 50 -11.56 -33.67 -8.71
C ILE A 50 -12.36 -34.94 -9.04
N LYS A 51 -12.23 -36.01 -8.25
CA LYS A 51 -12.97 -37.27 -8.42
C LYS A 51 -14.28 -37.29 -7.61
N GLY A 52 -14.59 -36.24 -6.84
CA GLY A 52 -15.85 -36.12 -6.11
C GLY A 52 -16.04 -37.13 -4.98
N ARG A 53 -14.94 -37.71 -4.46
CA ARG A 53 -15.03 -38.71 -3.40
C ARG A 53 -15.36 -38.06 -2.07
N LYS A 54 -16.33 -38.63 -1.36
CA LYS A 54 -16.70 -38.19 -0.01
C LYS A 54 -15.58 -38.54 0.99
N SER A 55 -15.01 -37.54 1.64
CA SER A 55 -14.06 -37.71 2.74
C SER A 55 -14.00 -36.46 3.64
N HIS A 56 -13.47 -36.60 4.86
CA HIS A 56 -13.22 -35.45 5.76
C HIS A 56 -11.88 -34.75 5.47
N ARG A 57 -11.02 -35.34 4.62
CA ARG A 57 -9.66 -34.86 4.35
C ARG A 57 -9.61 -33.42 3.82
N ILE A 58 -10.62 -32.98 3.05
CA ILE A 58 -10.67 -31.60 2.52
C ILE A 58 -10.80 -30.58 3.67
N LEU A 59 -11.49 -30.95 4.75
CA LEU A 59 -11.64 -30.08 5.93
C LEU A 59 -10.35 -29.98 6.73
N GLU A 60 -9.56 -31.06 6.78
CA GLU A 60 -8.25 -31.09 7.44
C GLU A 60 -7.17 -30.29 6.68
N GLN A 61 -7.43 -29.94 5.42
CA GLN A 61 -6.51 -29.19 4.56
C GLN A 61 -6.77 -27.68 4.55
N GLY A 62 -7.88 -27.22 5.15
CA GLY A 62 -8.20 -25.81 5.34
C GLY A 62 -7.69 -25.29 6.68
#